data_AF-A0A7I7RQL0-F1
#
_entry.id   AF-A0A7I7RQL0-F1
#
_cell.length_a   1.000
_cell.length_b   1.000
_cell.length_c   1.000
_cell.angle_alpha   90.00
_cell.angle_beta   90.00
_cell.angle_gamma   90.00
#
_symmetry.space_group_name_H-M   'P 1'
#
loop_
_entity.id
_entity.type
_entity.pdbx_description
1 polymer ?
#
loop_
_entity_poly.entity_id
_entity_poly.type
_entity_poly.pdbx_seq_one_letter_code
_entity_poly.pdbx_strand_id
1 'polypeptide(L)'
;MTKWIGQQRNSPPGPGWVDPDAATRAAPRYERPPSTKVGPQPWAAPPPASVSTGHQHWPPPAPPQRSGPSAPPNASGQPPQLPSGRRRHHLLLAAATVVLVVSGTVAYMRVTGVDGGITAGGGTESSTAQSAPTTTTQDGSSVVGQTVLGYLEALRDGDAEKALSYGEKRPEDMTLLTDDILGKQLAQWPISDIRIHPVEGNEAIAEKMFVTVSLKFGDKKVADQISVTRNPQGDWWIDYVANEYKPGSSSATHKTLSVFGKQLIPEKTVFAFPGYLEITTSNKYIDVVAKEHTTFSSWPVLAPPTIDIEGAPELNSAGETAVRAAVEQAFARCEGSTLTHPPGCPAHLPVGEDGAVTWGRAEIGELKNFLVFDLMVGVSGITYIPITYQNADGHTVTDRMPWVNTEDVDISSDPPRVVA
;
A
#
# COMPACT_ATOMS: atom_id res chain seq x y z
N MET A 1 -11.79 38.21 20.43
CA MET A 1 -12.18 38.94 19.19
C MET A 1 -11.16 40.03 18.95
N THR A 2 -10.18 39.79 18.07
CA THR A 2 -9.17 40.79 17.71
C THR A 2 -8.92 40.70 16.20
N LYS A 3 -8.96 41.86 15.55
CA LYS A 3 -9.14 42.05 14.11
C LYS A 3 -7.87 41.76 13.29
N TRP A 4 -8.14 41.17 12.12
CA TRP A 4 -7.30 41.02 10.94
C TRP A 4 -6.69 42.35 10.44
N ILE A 5 -5.44 42.29 9.97
CA ILE A 5 -4.78 43.31 9.16
C ILE A 5 -4.65 42.74 7.74
N GLY A 6 -5.44 43.28 6.83
CA GLY A 6 -5.31 43.08 5.39
C GLY A 6 -5.65 44.39 4.70
N GLN A 7 -4.71 44.87 3.88
CA GLN A 7 -4.78 45.89 2.82
C GLN A 7 -3.67 46.92 2.94
N GLN A 8 -2.52 46.64 2.32
CA GLN A 8 -1.71 47.70 1.72
C GLN A 8 -1.75 47.55 0.20
N ARG A 9 -2.24 48.62 -0.42
CA ARG A 9 -2.34 48.80 -1.87
C ARG A 9 -0.94 49.07 -2.42
N ASN A 10 -0.59 48.35 -3.48
CA ASN A 10 0.60 48.62 -4.28
C ASN A 10 0.44 49.96 -5.01
N SER A 11 1.18 50.97 -4.58
CA SER A 11 1.50 52.15 -5.39
C SER A 11 2.99 52.06 -5.78
N PRO A 12 3.36 52.27 -7.05
CA PRO A 12 4.76 52.26 -7.45
C PRO A 12 5.49 53.49 -6.89
N PRO A 13 6.76 53.37 -6.46
CA PRO A 13 7.58 54.52 -6.07
C PRO A 13 7.90 55.38 -7.29
N GLY A 14 7.92 56.70 -7.09
CA GLY A 14 8.23 57.70 -8.12
C GLY A 14 9.70 57.63 -8.60
N PRO A 15 10.00 58.25 -9.75
CA PRO A 15 11.34 58.25 -10.33
C PRO A 15 12.32 59.02 -9.41
N GLY A 16 13.29 58.32 -8.84
CA GLY A 16 14.35 58.92 -8.02
C GLY A 16 14.68 58.20 -6.71
N TRP A 17 14.03 57.08 -6.38
CA TRP A 17 14.38 56.29 -5.20
C TRP A 17 15.59 55.38 -5.49
N VAL A 18 16.65 55.49 -4.68
CA VAL A 18 17.86 54.66 -4.76
C VAL A 18 17.86 53.73 -3.54
N ASP A 19 17.89 52.42 -3.79
CA ASP A 19 17.91 51.38 -2.75
C ASP A 19 19.31 51.32 -2.08
N PRO A 20 19.41 51.61 -0.76
CA PRO A 20 20.68 51.59 -0.05
C PRO A 20 21.26 50.17 0.19
N ASP A 21 20.51 49.09 -0.09
CA ASP A 21 20.95 47.71 0.12
C ASP A 21 21.40 46.98 -1.17
N ALA A 22 21.63 47.71 -2.26
CA ALA A 22 22.00 47.12 -3.55
C ALA A 22 23.39 46.44 -3.58
N ALA A 23 24.26 46.68 -2.60
CA ALA A 23 25.66 46.22 -2.64
C ALA A 23 25.95 44.85 -2.00
N THR A 24 24.99 44.19 -1.34
CA THR A 24 25.25 42.93 -0.58
C THR A 24 24.47 41.70 -1.05
N ARG A 25 23.68 41.77 -2.14
CA ARG A 25 23.11 40.58 -2.79
C ARG A 25 23.93 40.12 -3.99
N ALA A 26 25.09 39.54 -3.73
CA ALA A 26 25.84 38.78 -4.73
C ALA A 26 25.67 37.27 -4.47
N ALA A 27 24.74 36.63 -5.18
CA ALA A 27 24.70 35.17 -5.31
C ALA A 27 25.50 34.75 -6.56
N PRO A 28 26.25 33.62 -6.53
CA PRO A 28 26.99 33.15 -7.70
C PRO A 28 26.03 32.75 -8.83
N ARG A 29 26.18 33.40 -9.99
CA ARG A 29 25.47 33.04 -11.23
C ARG A 29 26.20 31.88 -11.91
N TYR A 30 25.51 30.77 -12.11
CA TYR A 30 25.89 29.77 -13.11
C TYR A 30 25.49 30.29 -14.50
N GLU A 31 26.46 30.41 -15.41
CA GLU A 31 26.24 30.69 -16.82
C GLU A 31 25.64 29.46 -17.53
N ARG A 32 24.52 29.68 -18.23
CA ARG A 32 23.87 28.70 -19.11
C ARG A 32 24.36 28.96 -20.54
N PRO A 33 24.84 27.95 -21.29
CA PRO A 33 25.24 28.15 -22.68
C PRO A 33 24.02 28.47 -23.57
N PRO A 34 24.18 29.29 -24.63
CA PRO A 34 23.08 29.81 -25.43
C PRO A 34 22.44 28.74 -26.34
N SER A 35 21.11 28.73 -26.35
CA SER A 35 20.27 27.93 -27.24
C SER A 35 20.27 28.50 -28.66
N THR A 36 20.73 27.72 -29.64
CA THR A 36 20.56 28.02 -31.07
C THR A 36 19.14 27.70 -31.53
N LYS A 37 18.46 28.71 -32.10
CA LYS A 37 17.15 28.60 -32.74
C LYS A 37 17.30 27.90 -34.10
N VAL A 38 16.60 26.78 -34.29
CA VAL A 38 16.44 26.13 -35.60
C VAL A 38 15.09 26.55 -36.18
N GLY A 39 15.13 27.24 -37.32
CA GLY A 39 13.97 27.54 -38.18
C GLY A 39 13.69 26.39 -39.17
N PRO A 40 12.55 26.42 -39.88
CA PRO A 40 12.01 25.26 -40.58
C PRO A 40 12.70 25.04 -41.92
N GLN A 41 12.98 23.78 -42.27
CA GLN A 41 13.44 23.40 -43.60
C GLN A 41 12.61 22.27 -44.23
N PRO A 42 12.54 22.25 -45.58
CA PRO A 42 11.51 21.57 -46.35
C PRO A 42 11.93 20.18 -46.86
N TRP A 43 10.94 19.42 -47.30
CA TRP A 43 11.02 18.11 -47.91
C TRP A 43 11.94 18.07 -49.15
N ALA A 44 12.83 17.08 -49.25
CA ALA A 44 13.48 16.67 -50.48
C ALA A 44 13.88 15.18 -50.49
N ALA A 45 13.83 14.61 -51.69
CA ALA A 45 13.78 13.22 -52.16
C ALA A 45 15.00 12.30 -51.86
N PRO A 46 14.86 10.96 -52.07
CA PRO A 46 15.91 9.98 -51.78
C PRO A 46 16.93 9.81 -52.92
N PRO A 47 18.21 9.48 -52.63
CA PRO A 47 19.16 9.06 -53.65
C PRO A 47 19.27 7.53 -53.79
N PRO A 48 19.79 7.02 -54.93
CA PRO A 48 19.51 5.70 -55.46
C PRO A 48 20.57 4.63 -55.12
N ALA A 49 20.19 3.37 -55.39
CA ALA A 49 21.04 2.19 -55.31
C ALA A 49 22.15 2.17 -56.38
N SER A 50 23.32 1.64 -56.03
CA SER A 50 24.33 1.15 -56.97
C SER A 50 25.09 -0.06 -56.41
N VAL A 51 25.54 -0.89 -57.35
CA VAL A 51 25.95 -2.29 -57.21
C VAL A 51 27.43 -2.46 -57.58
N SER A 52 28.17 -3.23 -56.76
CA SER A 52 29.44 -3.96 -57.04
C SER A 52 30.66 -3.11 -57.46
N THR A 53 31.95 -3.46 -57.29
CA THR A 53 32.71 -4.72 -57.12
C THR A 53 34.09 -4.33 -56.53
N GLY A 54 34.84 -5.26 -55.89
CA GLY A 54 36.31 -5.18 -55.82
C GLY A 54 36.99 -5.30 -54.45
N HIS A 55 37.34 -6.55 -54.10
CA HIS A 55 38.47 -7.07 -53.30
C HIS A 55 39.41 -6.14 -52.50
N GLN A 56 39.63 -6.46 -51.19
CA GLN A 56 40.90 -6.53 -50.41
C GLN A 56 40.58 -6.99 -48.96
N HIS A 57 40.58 -8.28 -48.61
CA HIS A 57 41.68 -9.07 -48.00
C HIS A 57 42.27 -8.46 -46.70
N TRP A 58 41.63 -8.69 -45.56
CA TRP A 58 42.24 -8.57 -44.22
C TRP A 58 41.90 -9.82 -43.39
N PRO A 59 42.85 -10.42 -42.65
CA PRO A 59 42.58 -11.60 -41.84
C PRO A 59 41.77 -11.25 -40.58
N PRO A 60 40.87 -12.14 -40.10
CA PRO A 60 40.04 -11.86 -38.93
C PRO A 60 40.84 -11.97 -37.60
N PRO A 61 40.52 -11.14 -36.59
CA PRO A 61 41.08 -11.26 -35.25
C PRO A 61 40.51 -12.47 -34.49
N ALA A 62 41.36 -13.10 -33.67
CA ALA A 62 41.05 -14.28 -32.88
C ALA A 62 40.02 -14.01 -31.75
N PRO A 63 39.20 -15.01 -31.36
CA PRO A 63 38.19 -14.84 -30.32
C PRO A 63 38.79 -14.84 -28.90
N PRO A 64 38.20 -14.09 -27.95
CA PRO A 64 38.68 -14.02 -26.57
C PRO A 64 38.41 -15.33 -25.80
N GLN A 65 39.44 -15.83 -25.11
CA GLN A 65 39.37 -17.00 -24.22
C GLN A 65 38.53 -16.69 -22.98
N ARG A 66 37.46 -17.47 -22.75
CA ARG A 66 36.72 -17.51 -21.48
C ARG A 66 37.51 -18.30 -20.44
N SER A 67 37.86 -17.63 -19.34
CA SER A 67 38.32 -18.25 -18.11
C SER A 67 37.14 -18.95 -17.41
N GLY A 68 37.22 -20.27 -17.30
CA GLY A 68 36.29 -21.07 -16.50
C GLY A 68 36.71 -21.10 -15.03
N PRO A 69 35.77 -21.22 -14.08
CA PRO A 69 36.08 -21.36 -12.66
C PRO A 69 36.49 -22.80 -12.31
N SER A 70 37.52 -22.91 -11.50
CA SER A 70 38.08 -24.12 -10.91
C SER A 70 37.33 -24.56 -9.65
N ALA A 71 37.24 -25.87 -9.46
CA ALA A 71 36.89 -26.58 -8.21
C ALA A 71 37.69 -27.90 -8.17
N PRO A 72 37.81 -28.65 -7.04
CA PRO A 72 37.52 -28.41 -5.62
C PRO A 72 38.74 -28.77 -4.70
N PRO A 73 38.58 -28.89 -3.36
CA PRO A 73 38.44 -30.26 -2.83
C PRO A 73 37.45 -30.44 -1.65
N ASN A 74 37.05 -31.70 -1.50
CA ASN A 74 36.07 -32.31 -0.61
C ASN A 74 36.02 -31.83 0.86
N ALA A 75 34.80 -31.63 1.36
CA ALA A 75 34.47 -31.76 2.77
C ALA A 75 33.14 -32.53 2.92
N SER A 76 33.23 -33.65 3.63
CA SER A 76 32.15 -34.55 4.02
C SER A 76 31.22 -33.92 5.06
N GLY A 77 29.91 -34.02 4.85
CA GLY A 77 28.91 -33.64 5.86
C GLY A 77 27.48 -33.89 5.35
N GLN A 78 26.71 -34.66 6.12
CA GLN A 78 25.36 -35.14 5.84
C GLN A 78 24.34 -34.03 5.48
N PRO A 79 23.31 -34.34 4.67
CA PRO A 79 22.16 -33.44 4.52
C PRO A 79 21.25 -33.51 5.76
N PRO A 80 20.74 -32.36 6.27
CA PRO A 80 19.73 -32.36 7.32
C PRO A 80 18.38 -32.87 6.77
N GLN A 81 17.80 -33.83 7.49
CA GLN A 81 16.49 -34.40 7.20
C GLN A 81 15.37 -33.37 7.49
N LEU A 82 14.50 -33.14 6.50
CA LEU A 82 13.22 -32.44 6.69
C LEU A 82 12.22 -33.38 7.41
N PRO A 83 11.54 -32.94 8.48
CA PRO A 83 10.49 -33.75 9.09
C PRO A 83 9.23 -33.76 8.21
N SER A 84 8.82 -34.96 7.85
CA SER A 84 7.55 -35.30 7.22
C SER A 84 6.38 -35.31 8.21
N GLY A 85 5.23 -34.76 7.81
CA GLY A 85 3.93 -34.94 8.48
C GLY A 85 3.25 -33.59 8.76
N ARG A 86 1.96 -33.38 8.53
CA ARG A 86 0.82 -34.29 8.39
C ARG A 86 -0.30 -33.48 7.73
N ARG A 87 -0.89 -33.98 6.65
CA ARG A 87 -2.16 -33.44 6.10
C ARG A 87 -3.25 -33.57 7.16
N ARG A 88 -3.96 -32.48 7.44
CA ARG A 88 -5.26 -32.52 8.15
C ARG A 88 -6.29 -31.83 7.28
N HIS A 89 -7.23 -32.63 6.82
CA HIS A 89 -8.47 -32.20 6.19
C HIS A 89 -9.33 -31.50 7.26
N HIS A 90 -9.73 -30.26 6.99
CA HIS A 90 -10.84 -29.64 7.71
C HIS A 90 -11.96 -29.37 6.72
N LEU A 91 -13.06 -30.09 6.99
CA LEU A 91 -14.33 -30.04 6.28
C LEU A 91 -14.88 -28.62 6.24
N LEU A 92 -15.40 -28.28 5.07
CA LEU A 92 -16.42 -27.28 4.84
C LEU A 92 -17.65 -27.57 5.74
N LEU A 93 -18.09 -26.55 6.48
CA LEU A 93 -19.44 -26.48 7.01
C LEU A 93 -19.98 -25.08 6.70
N ALA A 94 -20.79 -25.04 5.65
CA ALA A 94 -21.71 -23.95 5.38
C ALA A 94 -22.74 -23.86 6.51
N ALA A 95 -22.93 -22.66 7.06
CA ALA A 95 -24.13 -22.32 7.81
C ALA A 95 -24.48 -20.85 7.54
N ALA A 96 -25.74 -20.68 7.14
CA ALA A 96 -26.32 -19.47 6.59
C ALA A 96 -26.58 -18.37 7.63
N THR A 97 -26.48 -17.14 7.13
CA THR A 97 -27.11 -15.87 7.51
C THR A 97 -28.11 -15.84 8.68
N VAL A 98 -27.86 -14.92 9.62
CA VAL A 98 -28.90 -14.02 10.17
C VAL A 98 -28.32 -12.60 10.26
N VAL A 99 -28.85 -11.71 9.42
CA VAL A 99 -28.71 -10.26 9.52
C VAL A 99 -29.57 -9.81 10.70
N LEU A 100 -28.95 -9.34 11.79
CA LEU A 100 -29.62 -8.59 12.83
C LEU A 100 -29.16 -7.14 12.76
N VAL A 101 -30.04 -6.32 12.19
CA VAL A 101 -30.07 -4.87 12.33
C VAL A 101 -30.23 -4.57 13.82
N VAL A 102 -29.20 -4.05 14.48
CA VAL A 102 -29.35 -3.38 15.77
C VAL A 102 -29.23 -1.89 15.53
N SER A 103 -30.40 -1.29 15.38
CA SER A 103 -30.69 0.12 15.50
C SER A 103 -30.14 0.69 16.81
N GLY A 104 -29.57 1.89 16.72
CA GLY A 104 -28.88 2.57 17.81
C GLY A 104 -29.69 2.81 19.08
N THR A 105 -28.96 2.84 20.18
CA THR A 105 -29.20 3.67 21.37
C THR A 105 -27.91 3.67 22.19
N VAL A 106 -26.93 4.49 21.79
CA VAL A 106 -25.86 4.86 22.74
C VAL A 106 -26.43 5.97 23.60
N ALA A 107 -26.93 5.57 24.77
CA ALA A 107 -27.32 6.47 25.82
C ALA A 107 -26.08 7.26 26.28
N TYR A 108 -26.09 8.55 25.97
CA TYR A 108 -25.18 9.55 26.52
C TYR A 108 -25.41 9.65 28.03
N MET A 109 -24.66 8.92 28.86
CA MET A 109 -24.51 9.31 30.26
C MET A 109 -23.40 10.35 30.36
N ARG A 110 -23.80 11.61 30.23
CA ARG A 110 -23.06 12.72 30.83
C ARG A 110 -23.25 12.63 32.35
N VAL A 111 -22.20 12.25 33.08
CA VAL A 111 -22.10 12.63 34.49
C VAL A 111 -21.37 13.95 34.54
N THR A 112 -22.15 15.03 34.61
CA THR A 112 -21.68 16.32 35.07
C THR A 112 -21.69 16.34 36.60
N GLY A 113 -20.54 16.62 37.20
CA GLY A 113 -20.49 17.58 38.30
C GLY A 113 -19.94 17.12 39.66
N VAL A 114 -18.81 17.77 40.00
CA VAL A 114 -18.60 18.57 41.23
C VAL A 114 -17.99 17.90 42.48
N ASP A 115 -16.80 18.42 42.80
CA ASP A 115 -16.12 18.69 44.08
C ASP A 115 -15.80 17.60 45.12
N GLY A 116 -14.48 17.38 45.29
CA GLY A 116 -13.72 17.64 46.52
C GLY A 116 -14.13 16.96 47.83
N GLY A 117 -13.25 16.09 48.35
CA GLY A 117 -13.22 15.76 49.78
C GLY A 117 -12.74 14.36 50.14
N ILE A 118 -11.65 14.31 50.88
CA ILE A 118 -10.99 13.13 51.49
C ILE A 118 -11.96 12.30 52.35
N THR A 119 -11.91 10.96 52.28
CA THR A 119 -11.84 10.06 53.46
C THR A 119 -11.62 8.59 53.06
N ALA A 120 -10.82 7.91 53.87
CA ALA A 120 -10.46 6.50 53.78
C ALA A 120 -11.56 5.58 54.33
N GLY A 121 -11.63 4.34 53.84
CA GLY A 121 -12.38 3.25 54.46
C GLY A 121 -12.59 2.07 53.51
N GLY A 122 -11.95 0.93 53.81
CA GLY A 122 -11.98 -0.28 53.00
C GLY A 122 -13.30 -1.06 53.06
N GLY A 123 -13.50 -1.92 52.07
CA GLY A 123 -14.59 -2.89 52.00
C GLY A 123 -14.51 -3.69 50.71
N THR A 124 -14.16 -4.97 50.85
CA THR A 124 -14.01 -5.99 49.81
C THR A 124 -15.33 -6.29 49.11
N GLU A 125 -15.34 -6.44 47.78
CA GLU A 125 -16.15 -7.45 47.10
C GLU A 125 -15.66 -7.69 45.66
N SER A 126 -15.71 -8.95 45.26
CA SER A 126 -15.15 -9.51 44.04
C SER A 126 -16.06 -9.30 42.83
N SER A 127 -15.49 -8.89 41.70
CA SER A 127 -16.06 -9.14 40.37
C SER A 127 -14.95 -9.42 39.38
N THR A 128 -14.92 -10.65 38.88
CA THR A 128 -14.04 -11.14 37.82
C THR A 128 -14.24 -10.36 36.52
N ALA A 129 -13.32 -9.45 36.23
CA ALA A 129 -13.00 -8.99 34.90
C ALA A 129 -11.54 -9.35 34.64
N GLN A 130 -11.29 -10.12 33.58
CA GLN A 130 -9.96 -10.58 33.22
C GLN A 130 -9.21 -9.41 32.59
N SER A 131 -8.60 -8.57 33.43
CA SER A 131 -7.71 -7.50 33.03
C SER A 131 -6.41 -8.08 32.49
N ALA A 132 -6.02 -7.68 31.29
CA ALA A 132 -4.63 -7.81 30.85
C ALA A 132 -3.71 -7.09 31.88
N PRO A 133 -2.46 -7.53 32.10
CA PRO A 133 -1.58 -6.88 33.06
C PRO A 133 -1.17 -5.50 32.56
N THR A 134 -1.63 -4.44 33.22
CA THR A 134 -1.18 -3.06 32.99
C THR A 134 0.10 -2.83 33.77
N THR A 135 1.26 -3.08 33.15
CA THR A 135 2.55 -2.85 33.80
C THR A 135 3.27 -1.68 33.13
N THR A 136 3.30 -0.52 33.80
CA THR A 136 4.23 0.57 33.46
C THR A 136 5.46 0.44 34.34
N THR A 137 6.67 0.50 33.77
CA THR A 137 7.92 0.49 34.54
C THR A 137 8.89 1.50 33.97
N GLN A 138 9.45 2.34 34.84
CA GLN A 138 10.43 3.35 34.49
C GLN A 138 11.71 3.12 35.29
N ASP A 139 12.83 2.90 34.60
CA ASP A 139 14.16 2.86 35.21
C ASP A 139 14.85 4.21 34.98
N GLY A 140 14.83 5.08 35.99
CA GLY A 140 15.52 6.39 35.98
C GLY A 140 14.61 7.59 35.68
N SER A 141 14.59 8.57 36.60
CA SER A 141 13.72 9.76 36.55
C SER A 141 14.27 10.87 35.65
N SER A 142 14.33 10.59 34.34
CA SER A 142 14.63 11.57 33.29
C SER A 142 13.36 12.38 32.94
N VAL A 143 13.47 13.70 32.70
CA VAL A 143 12.31 14.54 32.29
C VAL A 143 11.90 14.17 30.87
N VAL A 144 12.89 13.95 30.00
CA VAL A 144 12.72 13.44 28.65
C VAL A 144 11.92 12.13 28.64
N GLY A 145 12.30 11.17 29.50
CA GLY A 145 11.63 9.89 29.65
C GLY A 145 10.18 10.03 30.12
N GLN A 146 9.89 10.99 31.02
CA GLN A 146 8.53 11.30 31.48
C GLN A 146 7.66 11.90 30.36
N THR A 147 8.22 12.75 29.50
CA THR A 147 7.51 13.27 28.32
C THR A 147 7.10 12.12 27.40
N VAL A 148 8.02 11.21 27.08
CA VAL A 148 7.73 10.05 26.22
C VAL A 148 6.73 9.10 26.88
N LEU A 149 6.87 8.85 28.18
CA LEU A 149 5.90 8.06 28.93
C LEU A 149 4.49 8.67 28.84
N GLY A 150 4.37 9.97 29.14
CA GLY A 150 3.07 10.65 29.12
C GLY A 150 2.39 10.62 27.74
N TYR A 151 3.17 10.74 26.66
CA TYR A 151 2.67 10.56 25.29
C TYR A 151 2.14 9.15 25.05
N LEU A 152 2.92 8.12 25.39
CA LEU A 152 2.52 6.72 25.20
C LEU A 152 1.31 6.34 26.08
N GLU A 153 1.20 6.90 27.28
CA GLU A 153 0.03 6.72 28.14
C GLU A 153 -1.21 7.42 27.57
N ALA A 154 -1.06 8.63 27.01
CA ALA A 154 -2.18 9.29 26.32
C ALA A 154 -2.69 8.46 25.14
N LEU A 155 -1.78 7.86 24.35
CA LEU A 155 -2.15 6.92 23.29
C LEU A 155 -2.87 5.69 23.84
N ARG A 156 -2.33 5.07 24.90
CA ARG A 156 -2.95 3.89 25.55
C ARG A 156 -4.34 4.19 26.07
N ASP A 157 -4.53 5.36 26.66
CA ASP A 157 -5.77 5.76 27.32
C ASP A 157 -6.83 6.27 26.32
N GLY A 158 -6.47 6.37 25.03
CA GLY A 158 -7.39 6.81 23.98
C GLY A 158 -7.60 8.33 23.92
N ASP A 159 -6.71 9.11 24.53
CA ASP A 159 -6.81 10.57 24.61
C ASP A 159 -5.98 11.22 23.49
N ALA A 160 -6.61 11.40 22.33
CA ALA A 160 -5.95 11.92 21.13
C ALA A 160 -5.47 13.35 21.33
N GLU A 161 -6.28 14.22 21.93
CA GLU A 161 -5.91 15.62 22.17
C GLU A 161 -4.70 15.74 23.10
N LYS A 162 -4.64 14.93 24.16
CA LYS A 162 -3.47 14.87 25.04
C LYS A 162 -2.26 14.32 24.31
N ALA A 163 -2.40 13.24 23.54
CA ALA A 163 -1.28 12.69 22.76
C ALA A 163 -0.70 13.73 21.78
N LEU A 164 -1.56 14.45 21.08
CA LEU A 164 -1.19 15.53 20.16
C LEU A 164 -0.52 16.71 20.87
N SER A 165 -0.85 16.98 22.13
CA SER A 165 -0.26 18.07 22.90
C SER A 165 1.23 17.89 23.19
N TYR A 166 1.75 16.66 23.07
CA TYR A 166 3.17 16.38 23.22
C TYR A 166 4.01 16.78 22.00
N GLY A 167 3.39 17.09 20.86
CA GLY A 167 4.11 17.48 19.64
C GLY A 167 4.31 18.98 19.50
N GLU A 168 5.35 19.40 18.77
CA GLU A 168 5.56 20.82 18.43
C GLU A 168 4.44 21.33 17.49
N LYS A 169 4.11 20.52 16.48
CA LYS A 169 3.16 20.88 15.42
C LYS A 169 2.14 19.78 15.25
N ARG A 170 0.88 20.21 15.09
CA ARG A 170 -0.20 19.33 14.64
C ARG A 170 -0.09 19.14 13.13
N PRO A 171 -0.34 17.93 12.60
CA PRO A 171 -0.51 17.73 11.17
C PRO A 171 -1.60 18.63 10.58
N GLU A 172 -1.46 19.01 9.31
CA GLU A 172 -2.47 19.84 8.63
C GLU A 172 -3.81 19.11 8.50
N ASP A 173 -3.76 17.79 8.29
CA ASP A 173 -4.93 16.93 8.21
C ASP A 173 -5.11 16.12 9.49
N MET A 174 -6.04 16.56 10.32
CA MET A 174 -6.39 15.95 11.60
C MET A 174 -7.53 14.93 11.51
N THR A 175 -8.03 14.63 10.31
CA THR A 175 -9.28 13.85 10.15
C THR A 175 -9.24 12.45 10.75
N LEU A 176 -8.06 11.82 10.83
CA LEU A 176 -7.87 10.51 11.46
C LEU A 176 -7.20 10.59 12.84
N LEU A 177 -6.90 11.80 13.34
CA LEU A 177 -6.24 12.04 14.63
C LEU A 177 -7.27 12.44 15.69
N THR A 178 -8.19 11.52 15.97
CA THR A 178 -9.32 11.73 16.88
C THR A 178 -9.45 10.58 17.87
N ASP A 179 -10.13 10.80 19.00
CA ASP A 179 -10.39 9.78 20.01
C ASP A 179 -11.15 8.57 19.43
N ASP A 180 -12.07 8.78 18.48
CA ASP A 180 -12.83 7.70 17.83
C ASP A 180 -11.92 6.76 17.03
N ILE A 181 -11.01 7.33 16.22
CA ILE A 181 -10.06 6.53 15.44
C ILE A 181 -9.06 5.85 16.37
N LEU A 182 -8.49 6.57 17.35
CA LEU A 182 -7.58 5.99 18.33
C LEU A 182 -8.25 4.85 19.12
N GLY A 183 -9.52 5.01 19.50
CA GLY A 183 -10.32 3.97 20.14
C GLY A 183 -10.49 2.74 19.25
N LYS A 184 -10.73 2.90 17.94
CA LYS A 184 -10.76 1.78 16.98
C LYS A 184 -9.41 1.08 16.87
N GLN A 185 -8.30 1.83 16.89
CA GLN A 185 -6.96 1.25 16.89
C GLN A 185 -6.73 0.40 18.14
N LEU A 186 -7.05 0.94 19.32
CA LEU A 186 -6.87 0.27 20.61
C LEU A 186 -7.79 -0.95 20.78
N ALA A 187 -8.97 -0.95 20.17
CA ALA A 187 -9.86 -2.11 20.19
C ALA A 187 -9.26 -3.32 19.46
N GLN A 188 -8.43 -3.10 18.44
CA GLN A 188 -7.74 -4.17 17.71
C GLN A 188 -6.39 -4.49 18.36
N TRP A 189 -5.54 -3.48 18.53
CA TRP A 189 -4.20 -3.61 19.10
C TRP A 189 -4.05 -2.71 20.34
N PRO A 190 -4.51 -3.17 21.52
CA PRO A 190 -4.33 -2.42 22.76
C PRO A 190 -2.85 -2.13 23.04
N ILE A 191 -2.56 -0.93 23.55
CA ILE A 191 -1.20 -0.58 23.97
C ILE A 191 -0.97 -1.08 25.40
N SER A 192 0.12 -1.82 25.63
CA SER A 192 0.44 -2.35 26.96
C SER A 192 1.95 -2.52 27.17
N ASP A 193 2.34 -2.91 28.39
CA ASP A 193 3.73 -3.19 28.78
C ASP A 193 4.72 -2.05 28.45
N ILE A 194 4.30 -0.79 28.62
CA ILE A 194 5.13 0.39 28.33
C ILE A 194 6.34 0.42 29.28
N ARG A 195 7.52 0.44 28.69
CA ARG A 195 8.81 0.56 29.38
C ARG A 195 9.65 1.64 28.73
N ILE A 196 10.07 2.60 29.55
CA ILE A 196 11.06 3.59 29.17
C ILE A 196 12.42 3.08 29.65
N HIS A 197 13.36 2.92 28.73
CA HIS A 197 14.72 2.55 29.08
C HIS A 197 15.50 3.78 29.57
N PRO A 198 16.63 3.59 30.29
CA PRO A 198 17.47 4.69 30.73
C PRO A 198 17.82 5.63 29.57
N VAL A 199 17.56 6.92 29.76
CA VAL A 199 17.86 7.95 28.76
C VAL A 199 19.36 8.25 28.82
N GLU A 200 20.03 8.05 27.70
CA GLU A 200 21.46 8.35 27.55
C GLU A 200 21.66 9.80 27.09
N GLY A 201 22.73 10.46 27.59
CA GLY A 201 23.10 11.81 27.20
C GLY A 201 22.91 12.85 28.32
N ASN A 202 23.26 14.11 28.04
CA ASN A 202 23.14 15.21 28.99
C ASN A 202 21.94 16.08 28.64
N GLU A 203 20.82 15.84 29.31
CA GLU A 203 19.58 16.59 29.10
C GLU A 203 19.79 18.10 29.22
N ALA A 204 20.62 18.58 30.15
CA ALA A 204 20.76 20.01 30.45
C ALA A 204 21.29 20.85 29.27
N ILE A 205 21.94 20.24 28.29
CA ILE A 205 22.55 20.93 27.14
C ILE A 205 22.06 20.38 25.79
N ALA A 206 21.31 19.28 25.78
CA ALA A 206 20.84 18.68 24.55
C ALA A 206 19.63 19.44 24.00
N GLU A 207 19.66 19.71 22.69
CA GLU A 207 18.50 20.23 21.94
C GLU A 207 17.64 19.11 21.35
N LYS A 208 18.22 17.91 21.21
CA LYS A 208 17.55 16.73 20.64
C LYS A 208 18.05 15.47 21.33
N MET A 209 17.13 14.56 21.63
CA MET A 209 17.42 13.29 22.31
C MET A 209 16.59 12.15 21.69
N PHE A 210 17.03 10.91 21.89
CA PHE A 210 16.31 9.71 21.47
C PHE A 210 16.05 8.83 22.69
N VAL A 211 14.80 8.46 22.91
CA VAL A 211 14.37 7.65 24.05
C VAL A 211 14.07 6.25 23.58
N THR A 212 14.88 5.29 24.02
CA THR A 212 14.62 3.87 23.75
C THR A 212 13.43 3.42 24.58
N VAL A 213 12.45 2.80 23.92
CA VAL A 213 11.21 2.29 24.54
C VAL A 213 10.98 0.84 24.14
N SER A 214 10.27 0.11 25.01
CA SER A 214 9.65 -1.15 24.65
C SER A 214 8.20 -1.19 25.12
N LEU A 215 7.31 -1.73 24.29
CA LEU A 215 5.88 -1.81 24.54
C LEU A 215 5.23 -2.87 23.65
N LYS A 216 3.94 -3.08 23.81
CA LYS A 216 3.12 -3.95 22.96
C LYS A 216 1.99 -3.18 22.28
N PHE A 217 1.70 -3.58 21.05
CA PHE A 217 0.47 -3.28 20.33
C PHE A 217 -0.25 -4.60 20.09
N GLY A 218 -1.31 -4.87 20.85
CA GLY A 218 -1.88 -6.22 20.96
C GLY A 218 -0.81 -7.20 21.45
N ASP A 219 -0.59 -8.28 20.71
CA ASP A 219 0.45 -9.28 21.02
C ASP A 219 1.83 -8.93 20.44
N LYS A 220 1.92 -7.92 19.56
CA LYS A 220 3.18 -7.54 18.90
C LYS A 220 4.04 -6.71 19.84
N LYS A 221 5.21 -7.24 20.20
CA LYS A 221 6.25 -6.50 20.92
C LYS A 221 6.97 -5.56 19.96
N VAL A 222 7.13 -4.32 20.39
CA VAL A 222 7.85 -3.26 19.68
C VAL A 222 8.96 -2.75 20.60
N ALA A 223 10.16 -2.60 20.03
CA ALA A 223 11.28 -1.91 20.66
C ALA A 223 11.76 -0.85 19.67
N ASP A 224 11.79 0.41 20.09
CA ASP A 224 11.99 1.53 19.19
C ASP A 224 12.63 2.73 19.91
N GLN A 225 12.99 3.78 19.17
CA GLN A 225 13.51 5.03 19.70
C GLN A 225 12.60 6.22 19.37
N ILE A 226 12.09 6.91 20.37
CA ILE A 226 11.27 8.11 20.16
C ILE A 226 12.17 9.34 20.19
N SER A 227 12.16 10.10 19.11
CA SER A 227 12.90 11.35 18.99
C SER A 227 12.15 12.49 19.68
N VAL A 228 12.86 13.25 20.51
CA VAL A 228 12.35 14.44 21.17
C VAL A 228 13.25 15.65 20.92
N THR A 229 12.63 16.82 20.79
CA THR A 229 13.30 18.10 20.62
C THR A 229 12.94 19.04 21.76
N ARG A 230 13.93 19.79 22.25
CA ARG A 230 13.76 20.80 23.29
C ARG A 230 12.93 21.96 22.75
N ASN A 231 11.91 22.36 23.49
CA ASN A 231 11.09 23.52 23.13
C ASN A 231 11.72 24.84 23.61
N PRO A 232 11.29 26.00 23.09
CA PRO A 232 11.81 27.31 23.52
C PRO A 232 11.62 27.63 25.01
N GLN A 233 10.68 26.96 25.67
CA GLN A 233 10.39 27.10 27.11
C GLN A 233 11.29 26.21 27.99
N GLY A 234 12.07 25.30 27.39
CA GLY A 234 12.95 24.38 28.09
C GLY A 234 12.35 23.00 28.41
N ASP A 235 11.10 22.72 27.99
CA ASP A 235 10.50 21.39 28.04
C ASP A 235 10.82 20.59 26.76
N TRP A 236 10.19 19.43 26.59
CA TRP A 236 10.45 18.50 25.49
C TRP A 236 9.19 18.23 24.67
N TRP A 237 9.33 18.27 23.36
CA TRP A 237 8.32 17.83 22.40
C TRP A 237 8.71 16.50 21.76
N ILE A 238 7.72 15.69 21.44
CA ILE A 238 7.84 14.51 20.58
C ILE A 238 7.88 15.01 19.13
N ASP A 239 8.92 14.62 18.37
CA ASP A 239 9.09 15.08 16.99
C ASP A 239 7.93 14.61 16.09
N TYR A 240 7.43 13.40 16.33
CA TYR A 240 6.38 12.75 15.54
C TYR A 240 5.31 12.10 16.43
N VAL A 241 4.25 12.86 16.72
CA VAL A 241 3.07 12.37 17.47
C VAL A 241 2.09 11.56 16.62
N ALA A 242 2.26 11.57 15.31
CA ALA A 242 1.47 10.81 14.35
C ALA A 242 2.37 10.34 13.21
N ASN A 243 2.05 9.18 12.65
CA ASN A 243 2.70 8.68 11.46
C ASN A 243 2.04 9.28 10.22
N GLU A 244 2.86 9.68 9.26
CA GLU A 244 2.42 10.10 7.94
C GLU A 244 2.36 8.89 7.00
N TYR A 245 1.23 8.68 6.34
CA TYR A 245 1.02 7.57 5.42
C TYR A 245 0.68 8.07 4.03
N LYS A 246 1.14 7.36 3.00
CA LYS A 246 0.75 7.59 1.60
C LYS A 246 0.45 6.26 0.90
N PRO A 247 -0.28 6.26 -0.23
CA PRO A 247 -0.38 5.07 -1.05
C PRO A 247 1.01 4.62 -1.53
N GLY A 248 1.35 3.33 -1.40
CA GLY A 248 2.64 2.80 -1.87
C GLY A 248 2.80 2.81 -3.40
N SER A 249 1.71 3.04 -4.15
CA SER A 249 1.77 3.26 -5.59
C SER A 249 0.55 4.04 -6.09
N SER A 250 0.60 4.54 -7.33
CA SER A 250 -0.52 5.21 -8.02
C SER A 250 -1.42 4.26 -8.82
N SER A 251 -1.31 2.95 -8.56
CA SER A 251 -2.03 1.90 -9.28
C SER A 251 -3.55 2.02 -9.10
N ALA A 252 -4.33 1.49 -10.05
CA ALA A 252 -5.77 1.34 -9.93
C ALA A 252 -6.19 0.61 -8.63
N THR A 253 -5.50 -0.47 -8.24
CA THR A 253 -5.76 -1.14 -6.95
C THR A 253 -5.59 -0.18 -5.77
N HIS A 254 -4.49 0.57 -5.71
CA HIS A 254 -4.23 1.48 -4.58
C HIS A 254 -5.26 2.62 -4.49
N LYS A 255 -5.84 3.04 -5.62
CA LYS A 255 -6.93 4.03 -5.65
C LYS A 255 -8.24 3.51 -5.04
N THR A 256 -8.40 2.19 -4.91
CA THR A 256 -9.56 1.60 -4.23
C THR A 256 -9.39 1.55 -2.71
N LEU A 257 -8.17 1.75 -2.21
CA LEU A 257 -7.86 1.60 -0.80
C LEU A 257 -8.38 2.76 0.03
N SER A 258 -8.79 2.46 1.26
CA SER A 258 -9.20 3.42 2.26
C SER A 258 -8.59 3.08 3.61
N VAL A 259 -8.25 4.11 4.39
CA VAL A 259 -7.82 3.99 5.78
C VAL A 259 -8.92 4.52 6.69
N PHE A 260 -9.45 3.67 7.57
CA PHE A 260 -10.62 3.99 8.41
C PHE A 260 -11.77 4.64 7.61
N GLY A 261 -12.07 4.05 6.44
CA GLY A 261 -13.10 4.55 5.52
C GLY A 261 -12.74 5.81 4.72
N LYS A 262 -11.58 6.43 4.97
CA LYS A 262 -11.09 7.55 4.18
C LYS A 262 -10.28 7.06 2.99
N GLN A 263 -10.76 7.34 1.79
CA GLN A 263 -10.07 6.95 0.57
C GLN A 263 -8.65 7.52 0.50
N LEU A 264 -7.71 6.65 0.14
CA LEU A 264 -6.35 7.04 -0.16
C LEU A 264 -6.29 7.69 -1.54
N ILE A 265 -5.79 8.93 -1.58
CA ILE A 265 -5.67 9.70 -2.82
C ILE A 265 -4.18 9.74 -3.19
N PRO A 266 -3.80 9.40 -4.44
CA PRO A 266 -2.45 9.58 -4.92
C PRO A 266 -1.93 10.99 -4.63
N GLU A 267 -0.65 11.11 -4.25
CA GLU A 267 0.03 12.38 -3.94
C GLU A 267 -0.46 13.10 -2.66
N LYS A 268 -1.45 12.56 -1.94
CA LYS A 268 -1.86 13.06 -0.63
C LYS A 268 -1.46 12.09 0.47
N THR A 269 -1.10 12.66 1.61
CA THR A 269 -0.81 11.90 2.82
C THR A 269 -1.97 11.96 3.80
N VAL A 270 -2.07 10.95 4.65
CA VAL A 270 -2.98 10.91 5.80
C VAL A 270 -2.16 10.67 7.05
N PHE A 271 -2.60 11.22 8.18
CA PHE A 271 -1.92 11.07 9.45
C PHE A 271 -2.75 10.23 10.40
N ALA A 272 -2.16 9.22 11.02
CA ALA A 272 -2.81 8.41 12.06
C ALA A 272 -1.84 8.13 13.20
N PHE A 273 -2.36 7.88 14.40
CA PHE A 273 -1.51 7.52 15.54
C PHE A 273 -0.80 6.18 15.30
N PRO A 274 0.36 5.96 15.93
CA PRO A 274 1.02 4.65 15.97
C PRO A 274 0.07 3.53 16.40
N GLY A 275 0.01 2.43 15.64
CA GLY A 275 -0.81 1.27 15.99
C GLY A 275 -1.47 0.59 14.79
N TYR A 276 -2.61 -0.06 15.06
CA TYR A 276 -3.43 -0.74 14.05
C TYR A 276 -3.91 0.26 12.98
N LEU A 277 -3.97 -0.16 11.72
CA LEU A 277 -4.60 0.61 10.65
C LEU A 277 -5.65 -0.25 9.98
N GLU A 278 -6.89 0.21 9.99
CA GLU A 278 -7.93 -0.41 9.18
C GLU A 278 -7.70 -0.02 7.72
N ILE A 279 -7.26 -0.97 6.91
CA ILE A 279 -7.14 -0.79 5.46
C ILE A 279 -8.23 -1.62 4.80
N THR A 280 -9.05 -0.95 3.99
CA THR A 280 -10.17 -1.57 3.25
C THR A 280 -10.07 -1.21 1.77
N THR A 281 -10.85 -1.89 0.94
CA THR A 281 -10.98 -1.61 -0.48
C THR A 281 -12.45 -1.37 -0.84
N SER A 282 -12.68 -0.46 -1.78
CA SER A 282 -14.01 -0.25 -2.39
C SER A 282 -14.33 -1.25 -3.51
N ASN A 283 -13.37 -2.08 -3.94
CA ASN A 283 -13.60 -3.09 -4.95
C ASN A 283 -14.17 -4.37 -4.31
N LYS A 284 -15.43 -4.69 -4.63
CA LYS A 284 -16.15 -5.84 -4.05
C LYS A 284 -15.59 -7.22 -4.42
N TYR A 285 -14.68 -7.31 -5.38
CA TYR A 285 -14.11 -8.57 -5.87
C TYR A 285 -12.79 -8.96 -5.21
N ILE A 286 -12.18 -8.04 -4.46
CA ILE A 286 -10.90 -8.29 -3.78
C ILE A 286 -11.01 -7.97 -2.30
N ASP A 287 -10.25 -8.72 -1.51
CA ASP A 287 -9.87 -8.33 -0.15
C ASP A 287 -8.43 -7.80 -0.20
N VAL A 288 -8.04 -7.03 0.81
CA VAL A 288 -6.69 -6.46 0.87
C VAL A 288 -6.07 -6.82 2.21
N VAL A 289 -4.91 -7.47 2.13
CA VAL A 289 -4.07 -7.72 3.30
C VAL A 289 -3.04 -6.61 3.38
N ALA A 290 -3.11 -5.81 4.45
CA ALA A 290 -2.08 -4.83 4.76
C ALA A 290 -0.76 -5.53 5.05
N LYS A 291 0.32 -5.10 4.40
CA LYS A 291 1.66 -5.54 4.79
C LYS A 291 2.05 -4.90 6.11
N GLU A 292 2.94 -5.55 6.85
CA GLU A 292 3.45 -4.99 8.10
C GLU A 292 4.16 -3.66 7.85
N HIS A 293 3.72 -2.61 8.54
CA HIS A 293 4.39 -1.32 8.60
C HIS A 293 5.14 -1.11 9.93
N THR A 294 6.11 -0.20 9.92
CA THR A 294 6.78 0.27 11.14
C THR A 294 5.78 0.99 12.04
N THR A 295 5.85 0.74 13.34
CA THR A 295 4.87 1.30 14.29
C THR A 295 5.14 2.76 14.62
N PHE A 296 6.41 3.17 14.74
CA PHE A 296 6.80 4.57 14.87
C PHE A 296 7.63 5.03 13.68
N SER A 297 7.49 6.30 13.31
CA SER A 297 8.33 6.98 12.34
C SER A 297 9.63 7.48 13.00
N SER A 298 10.47 6.56 13.48
CA SER A 298 11.58 6.84 14.40
C SER A 298 12.98 6.74 13.79
N TRP A 299 13.09 6.69 12.45
CA TRP A 299 14.39 6.51 11.82
C TRP A 299 15.26 7.80 11.86
N PRO A 300 16.59 7.71 12.12
CA PRO A 300 17.48 8.87 12.31
C PRO A 300 17.86 9.61 11.00
N VAL A 301 16.99 9.66 9.99
CA VAL A 301 17.26 10.37 8.72
C VAL A 301 16.51 11.70 8.69
N LEU A 302 17.09 12.67 7.97
CA LEU A 302 16.77 14.10 7.86
C LEU A 302 15.33 14.47 7.44
N ALA A 303 14.38 13.52 7.38
CA ALA A 303 12.96 13.76 7.12
C ALA A 303 12.10 12.70 7.82
N PRO A 304 10.87 13.03 8.26
CA PRO A 304 9.92 12.01 8.71
C PRO A 304 9.79 10.94 7.64
N PRO A 305 10.00 9.64 7.96
CA PRO A 305 9.71 8.61 6.99
C PRO A 305 8.20 8.58 6.77
N THR A 306 7.76 8.94 5.56
CA THR A 306 6.40 8.62 5.13
C THR A 306 6.30 7.11 5.00
N ILE A 307 5.27 6.51 5.59
CA ILE A 307 5.02 5.08 5.54
C ILE A 307 4.16 4.77 4.32
N ASP A 308 4.66 3.92 3.44
CA ASP A 308 3.90 3.44 2.29
C ASP A 308 2.87 2.41 2.74
N ILE A 309 1.61 2.68 2.42
CA ILE A 309 0.54 1.70 2.58
C ILE A 309 0.62 0.76 1.39
N GLU A 310 1.17 -0.42 1.66
CA GLU A 310 1.18 -1.54 0.74
C GLU A 310 0.03 -2.50 1.08
N GLY A 311 -0.85 -2.72 0.12
CA GLY A 311 -1.86 -3.77 0.16
C GLY A 311 -1.52 -4.88 -0.81
N ALA A 312 -1.59 -6.14 -0.37
CA ALA A 312 -1.62 -7.29 -1.26
C ALA A 312 -3.10 -7.58 -1.59
N PRO A 313 -3.57 -7.29 -2.81
CA PRO A 313 -4.94 -7.63 -3.19
C PRO A 313 -5.05 -9.13 -3.39
N GLU A 314 -6.08 -9.72 -2.80
CA GLU A 314 -6.43 -11.13 -2.96
C GLU A 314 -7.84 -11.22 -3.53
N LEU A 315 -8.06 -12.10 -4.49
CA LEU A 315 -9.39 -12.31 -5.05
C LEU A 315 -10.27 -12.97 -3.98
N ASN A 316 -11.44 -12.39 -3.72
CA ASN A 316 -12.41 -12.98 -2.80
C ASN A 316 -13.39 -13.90 -3.54
N SER A 317 -14.26 -14.60 -2.80
CA SER A 317 -15.22 -15.55 -3.40
C SER A 317 -16.19 -14.93 -4.42
N ALA A 318 -16.56 -13.66 -4.24
CA ALA A 318 -17.37 -12.93 -5.20
C ALA A 318 -16.56 -12.63 -6.48
N GLY A 319 -15.28 -12.26 -6.31
CA GLY A 319 -14.32 -12.09 -7.40
C GLY A 319 -14.13 -13.35 -8.21
N GLU A 320 -13.85 -14.50 -7.58
CA GLU A 320 -13.69 -15.79 -8.27
C GLU A 320 -14.92 -16.16 -9.10
N THR A 321 -16.11 -15.97 -8.52
CA THR A 321 -17.38 -16.25 -9.20
C THR A 321 -17.58 -15.32 -10.40
N ALA A 322 -17.31 -14.02 -10.24
CA ALA A 322 -17.48 -13.03 -11.29
C ALA A 322 -16.46 -13.21 -12.42
N VAL A 323 -15.21 -13.56 -12.10
CA VAL A 323 -14.16 -13.89 -13.08
C VAL A 323 -14.55 -15.11 -13.89
N ARG A 324 -15.04 -16.18 -13.25
CA ARG A 324 -15.54 -17.36 -13.96
C ARG A 324 -16.69 -17.00 -14.91
N ALA A 325 -17.66 -16.23 -14.45
CA ALA A 325 -18.78 -15.79 -15.27
C ALA A 325 -18.33 -14.93 -16.46
N ALA A 326 -17.30 -14.09 -16.28
CA ALA A 326 -16.72 -13.30 -17.36
C ALA A 326 -16.07 -14.18 -18.44
N VAL A 327 -15.34 -15.22 -18.03
CA VAL A 327 -14.75 -16.21 -18.96
C VAL A 327 -15.83 -16.99 -19.69
N GLU A 328 -16.86 -17.49 -18.98
CA GLU A 328 -18.01 -18.16 -19.60
C GLU A 328 -18.71 -17.27 -20.62
N GLN A 329 -18.93 -15.99 -20.28
CA GLN A 329 -19.54 -15.03 -21.20
C GLN A 329 -18.67 -14.75 -22.42
N ALA A 330 -17.34 -14.72 -22.28
CA ALA A 330 -16.42 -14.53 -23.40
C ALA A 330 -16.50 -15.72 -24.38
N PHE A 331 -16.48 -16.96 -23.87
CA PHE A 331 -16.63 -18.15 -24.71
C PHE A 331 -18.03 -18.32 -25.31
N ALA A 332 -19.08 -17.84 -24.64
CA ALA A 332 -20.43 -17.82 -25.21
C ALA A 332 -20.52 -16.97 -26.49
N ARG A 333 -19.60 -16.02 -26.72
CA ARG A 333 -19.53 -15.27 -27.99
C ARG A 333 -19.03 -16.13 -29.15
N CYS A 334 -18.29 -17.20 -28.88
CA CYS A 334 -17.86 -18.16 -29.89
C CYS A 334 -19.08 -18.90 -30.46
N GLU A 335 -19.98 -19.37 -29.59
CA GLU A 335 -21.18 -20.15 -29.95
C GLU A 335 -22.08 -19.46 -30.99
N GLY A 336 -22.16 -18.14 -30.95
CA GLY A 336 -22.97 -17.35 -31.88
C GLY A 336 -22.30 -17.03 -33.23
N SER A 337 -21.08 -17.51 -33.46
CA SER A 337 -20.28 -17.13 -34.64
C SER A 337 -20.17 -18.27 -35.66
N THR A 338 -19.92 -17.89 -36.91
CA THR A 338 -19.53 -18.82 -37.98
C THR A 338 -18.12 -18.55 -38.50
N LEU A 339 -17.39 -17.66 -37.85
CA LEU A 339 -16.03 -17.27 -38.22
C LEU A 339 -15.01 -18.18 -37.55
N THR A 340 -13.87 -18.36 -38.21
CA THR A 340 -12.68 -19.02 -37.66
C THR A 340 -12.05 -18.20 -36.54
N HIS A 341 -12.20 -16.87 -36.55
CA HIS A 341 -11.75 -15.98 -35.47
C HIS A 341 -12.90 -15.05 -35.04
N PRO A 342 -13.83 -15.52 -34.20
CA PRO A 342 -14.96 -14.69 -33.76
C PRO A 342 -14.49 -13.47 -32.94
N PRO A 343 -14.93 -12.25 -33.25
CA PRO A 343 -14.59 -11.07 -32.46
C PRO A 343 -15.00 -11.21 -30.99
N GLY A 344 -14.03 -11.07 -30.08
CA GLY A 344 -14.25 -11.15 -28.63
C GLY A 344 -14.46 -12.56 -28.08
N CYS A 345 -14.22 -13.60 -28.89
CA CYS A 345 -14.08 -14.98 -28.46
C CYS A 345 -12.60 -15.28 -28.18
N PRO A 346 -12.25 -15.89 -27.03
CA PRO A 346 -10.85 -16.28 -26.76
C PRO A 346 -10.33 -17.41 -27.66
N ALA A 347 -11.24 -18.18 -28.27
CA ALA A 347 -10.90 -19.26 -29.17
C ALA A 347 -10.80 -18.82 -30.63
N HIS A 348 -9.89 -19.45 -31.38
CA HIS A 348 -9.75 -19.26 -32.81
C HIS A 348 -9.41 -20.58 -33.49
N LEU A 349 -9.89 -20.80 -34.70
CA LEU A 349 -9.66 -22.03 -35.43
C LEU A 349 -8.64 -21.75 -36.55
N PRO A 350 -7.40 -22.27 -36.47
CA PRO A 350 -6.38 -21.98 -37.49
C PRO A 350 -6.67 -22.64 -38.84
N VAL A 351 -7.63 -23.56 -38.89
CA VAL A 351 -8.03 -24.31 -40.09
C VAL A 351 -9.53 -24.20 -40.30
N GLY A 352 -9.97 -23.97 -41.52
CA GLY A 352 -11.39 -23.90 -41.88
C GLY A 352 -11.77 -22.63 -42.61
N GLU A 353 -13.00 -22.59 -43.10
CA GLU A 353 -13.52 -21.46 -43.88
C GLU A 353 -14.52 -20.64 -43.05
N ASP A 354 -14.36 -19.32 -43.09
CA ASP A 354 -15.32 -18.40 -42.50
C ASP A 354 -16.71 -18.59 -43.12
N GLY A 355 -17.74 -18.61 -42.28
CA GLY A 355 -19.12 -18.92 -42.67
C GLY A 355 -19.46 -20.41 -42.61
N ALA A 356 -18.46 -21.30 -42.52
CA ALA A 356 -18.64 -22.74 -42.44
C ALA A 356 -18.24 -23.35 -41.09
N VAL A 357 -17.97 -22.51 -40.07
CA VAL A 357 -17.68 -22.95 -38.70
C VAL A 357 -18.98 -22.96 -37.88
N THR A 358 -19.13 -23.96 -37.01
CA THR A 358 -20.14 -24.00 -35.96
C THR A 358 -19.45 -24.28 -34.64
N TRP A 359 -19.50 -23.31 -33.74
CA TRP A 359 -18.98 -23.43 -32.38
C TRP A 359 -20.10 -23.95 -31.47
N GLY A 360 -19.83 -25.05 -30.77
CA GLY A 360 -20.70 -25.59 -29.74
C GLY A 360 -20.44 -24.93 -28.38
N ARG A 361 -21.27 -25.29 -27.40
CA ARG A 361 -21.18 -24.75 -26.06
C ARG A 361 -19.84 -25.05 -25.41
N ALA A 362 -19.15 -24.01 -24.97
CA ALA A 362 -17.87 -24.17 -24.29
C ALA A 362 -18.07 -24.76 -22.89
N GLU A 363 -17.27 -25.78 -22.57
CA GLU A 363 -17.21 -26.41 -21.26
C GLU A 363 -15.97 -25.90 -20.53
N ILE A 364 -16.15 -24.86 -19.73
CA ILE A 364 -15.05 -24.25 -18.96
C ILE A 364 -14.65 -25.22 -17.84
N GLY A 365 -13.40 -25.68 -17.87
CA GLY A 365 -12.85 -26.51 -16.81
C GLY A 365 -12.58 -25.75 -15.52
N GLU A 366 -11.80 -26.39 -14.65
CA GLU A 366 -11.30 -25.73 -13.45
C GLU A 366 -10.34 -24.59 -13.83
N LEU A 367 -10.67 -23.38 -13.40
CA LEU A 367 -9.81 -22.20 -13.52
C LEU A 367 -8.85 -22.14 -12.32
N LYS A 368 -7.60 -21.78 -12.58
CA LYS A 368 -6.47 -21.79 -11.64
C LYS A 368 -5.59 -20.57 -11.83
N ASN A 369 -4.70 -20.35 -10.86
CA ASN A 369 -3.68 -19.30 -10.86
C ASN A 369 -4.28 -17.89 -10.97
N PHE A 370 -5.33 -17.61 -10.18
CA PHE A 370 -5.87 -16.27 -10.05
C PHE A 370 -4.80 -15.34 -9.49
N LEU A 371 -4.23 -14.49 -10.35
CA LEU A 371 -3.24 -13.51 -9.97
C LEU A 371 -3.83 -12.12 -10.16
N VAL A 372 -4.03 -11.41 -9.05
CA VAL A 372 -4.53 -10.04 -9.08
C VAL A 372 -3.36 -9.08 -9.29
N PHE A 373 -3.41 -8.30 -10.36
CA PHE A 373 -2.48 -7.21 -10.63
C PHE A 373 -3.24 -6.01 -11.16
N ASP A 374 -3.23 -4.91 -10.40
CA ASP A 374 -3.86 -3.65 -10.76
C ASP A 374 -5.30 -3.72 -11.27
N LEU A 375 -6.16 -4.44 -10.54
CA LEU A 375 -7.56 -4.75 -10.90
C LEU A 375 -7.72 -5.57 -12.19
N MET A 376 -6.65 -6.22 -12.64
CA MET A 376 -6.69 -7.31 -13.62
C MET A 376 -6.47 -8.64 -12.91
N VAL A 377 -7.17 -9.67 -13.35
CA VAL A 377 -7.02 -11.03 -12.85
C VAL A 377 -6.55 -11.91 -14.00
N GLY A 378 -5.28 -12.31 -13.95
CA GLY A 378 -4.79 -13.38 -14.80
C GLY A 378 -5.38 -14.71 -14.34
N VAL A 379 -5.95 -15.48 -15.26
CA VAL A 379 -6.53 -16.79 -14.98
C VAL A 379 -6.16 -17.80 -16.06
N SER A 380 -5.92 -19.04 -15.62
CA SER A 380 -5.53 -20.13 -16.51
C SER A 380 -6.40 -21.37 -16.33
N GLY A 381 -6.55 -22.17 -17.38
CA GLY A 381 -7.36 -23.38 -17.33
C GLY A 381 -7.46 -24.08 -18.67
N ILE A 382 -8.33 -25.08 -18.77
CA ILE A 382 -8.65 -25.74 -20.04
C ILE A 382 -10.16 -25.64 -20.25
N THR A 383 -10.54 -25.11 -21.41
CA THR A 383 -11.92 -25.13 -21.91
C THR A 383 -12.03 -26.15 -23.02
N TYR A 384 -13.09 -26.94 -23.05
CA TYR A 384 -13.37 -27.83 -24.19
C TYR A 384 -14.49 -27.25 -25.03
N ILE A 385 -14.26 -27.10 -26.33
CA ILE A 385 -15.26 -26.56 -27.25
C ILE A 385 -15.57 -27.60 -28.32
N PRO A 386 -16.82 -28.10 -28.40
CA PRO A 386 -17.27 -28.84 -29.58
C PRO A 386 -17.23 -27.91 -30.78
N ILE A 387 -16.59 -28.29 -31.88
CA ILE A 387 -16.50 -27.48 -33.10
C ILE A 387 -16.83 -28.36 -34.29
N THR A 388 -17.58 -27.82 -35.23
CA THR A 388 -17.75 -28.39 -36.57
C THR A 388 -17.29 -27.38 -37.62
N TYR A 389 -16.49 -27.80 -38.59
CA TYR A 389 -15.98 -26.94 -39.66
C TYR A 389 -15.73 -27.74 -40.95
N GLN A 390 -15.59 -27.05 -42.08
CA GLN A 390 -15.09 -27.65 -43.32
C GLN A 390 -13.58 -27.43 -43.44
N ASN A 391 -12.82 -28.49 -43.70
CA ASN A 391 -11.38 -28.38 -43.98
C ASN A 391 -11.12 -27.91 -45.43
N ALA A 392 -9.85 -27.69 -45.79
CA ALA A 392 -9.46 -27.23 -47.12
C ALA A 392 -9.84 -28.19 -48.27
N ASP A 393 -10.13 -29.46 -47.96
CA ASP A 393 -10.57 -30.47 -48.92
C ASP A 393 -12.11 -30.54 -49.05
N GLY A 394 -12.84 -29.67 -48.35
CA GLY A 394 -14.31 -29.62 -48.33
C GLY A 394 -14.96 -30.68 -47.44
N HIS A 395 -14.18 -31.42 -46.64
CA HIS A 395 -14.70 -32.41 -45.71
C HIS A 395 -15.16 -31.74 -44.41
N THR A 396 -16.35 -32.13 -43.93
CA THR A 396 -16.84 -31.71 -42.61
C THR A 396 -16.12 -32.49 -41.52
N VAL A 397 -15.49 -31.75 -40.60
CA VAL A 397 -14.82 -32.26 -39.41
C VAL A 397 -15.63 -31.82 -38.20
N THR A 398 -15.90 -32.75 -37.28
CA THR A 398 -16.49 -32.47 -35.97
C THR A 398 -15.54 -32.99 -34.91
N ASP A 399 -15.13 -32.13 -33.99
CA ASP A 399 -14.19 -32.47 -32.93
C ASP A 399 -14.53 -31.72 -31.62
N ARG A 400 -13.91 -32.13 -30.52
CA ARG A 400 -13.96 -31.44 -29.22
C ARG A 400 -12.57 -30.95 -28.87
N MET A 401 -12.30 -29.69 -29.22
CA MET A 401 -10.96 -29.12 -29.11
C MET A 401 -10.69 -28.61 -27.70
N PRO A 402 -9.55 -28.96 -27.09
CA PRO A 402 -9.09 -28.33 -25.86
C PRO A 402 -8.51 -26.94 -26.18
N TRP A 403 -8.91 -25.95 -25.40
CA TRP A 403 -8.42 -24.59 -25.43
C TRP A 403 -7.71 -24.28 -24.11
N VAL A 404 -6.44 -23.87 -24.17
CA VAL A 404 -5.73 -23.40 -22.98
C VAL A 404 -6.14 -21.96 -22.73
N ASN A 405 -6.87 -21.74 -21.65
CA ASN A 405 -7.27 -20.40 -21.21
C ASN A 405 -6.03 -19.72 -20.62
N THR A 406 -5.73 -18.52 -21.09
CA THR A 406 -4.79 -17.59 -20.47
C THR A 406 -5.41 -16.22 -20.60
N GLU A 407 -6.44 -15.97 -19.79
CA GLU A 407 -7.27 -14.79 -19.92
C GLU A 407 -6.87 -13.78 -18.87
N ASP A 408 -6.88 -12.51 -19.25
CA ASP A 408 -6.87 -11.40 -18.30
C ASP A 408 -8.29 -10.86 -18.15
N VAL A 409 -8.75 -10.74 -16.91
CA VAL A 409 -10.12 -10.30 -16.60
C VAL A 409 -10.07 -8.99 -15.84
N ASP A 410 -10.66 -7.95 -16.41
CA ASP A 410 -10.78 -6.62 -15.81
C ASP A 410 -11.90 -6.63 -14.74
N ILE A 411 -11.48 -6.59 -13.48
CA ILE A 411 -12.36 -6.51 -12.30
C ILE A 411 -12.55 -5.08 -11.79
N SER A 412 -12.10 -4.07 -12.54
CA SER A 412 -12.49 -2.67 -12.30
C SER A 412 -13.92 -2.37 -12.80
N SER A 413 -14.44 -3.22 -13.68
CA SER A 413 -15.79 -3.12 -14.25
C SER A 413 -16.81 -4.02 -13.53
N ASP A 414 -18.09 -3.64 -13.63
CA ASP A 414 -19.21 -4.41 -13.08
C ASP A 414 -20.31 -4.60 -14.15
N PRO A 415 -20.51 -5.83 -14.68
CA PRO A 415 -19.76 -7.06 -14.39
C PRO A 415 -18.33 -7.04 -14.97
N PRO A 416 -17.39 -7.85 -14.43
CA PRO A 416 -16.05 -8.01 -14.98
C PRO A 416 -16.05 -8.55 -16.40
N ARG A 417 -14.95 -8.31 -17.14
CA ARG A 417 -14.84 -8.68 -18.55
C ARG A 417 -13.45 -9.21 -18.88
N VAL A 418 -13.41 -10.25 -19.72
CA VAL A 418 -12.16 -10.67 -20.37
C VAL A 418 -11.68 -9.54 -21.29
N VAL A 419 -10.40 -9.18 -21.20
CA VAL A 419 -9.73 -8.26 -22.14
C VAL A 419 -8.83 -9.09 -23.07
N ALA A 420 -8.79 -8.70 -24.34
CA ALA A 420 -8.04 -9.38 -25.39
C ALA A 420 -6.70 -8.71 -25.67
#